data_AF-A0A353P4K4-F1
#
_entry.id   AF-A0A353P4K4-F1
#
_cell.length_a   1.000
_cell.length_b   1.000
_cell.length_c   1.000
_cell.angle_alpha   90.00
_cell.angle_beta   90.00
_cell.angle_gamma   90.00
#
_symmetry.space_group_name_H-M   'P 1'
#
loop_
_entity.id
_entity.type
_entity.pdbx_description
1 polymer ?
#
loop_
_entity_poly.entity_id
_entity_poly.type
_entity_poly.pdbx_seq_one_letter_code
_entity_poly.pdbx_strand_id
1 'polypeptide(L)'
;MGIKTFVLFCIHLILLLSFSNSFGENVHDSNSTNNLNAIRERLSSDFHQTLLKETYASLVNRIEPDGYFHESLNGVYPGMFPRTVGGFGRLLLEVGEYDRTEKLIAYCIQGTIDNKMSRIAHVIGHREKTITPLPYSHTPACLDTSISFAQLNNGLGANQTFVAGSEMLTAIEVFCNIFAYRTNPQCIDINITDTNGTVRAKSSLAIRRDIINSWVRIEFSEPVKLLQGQVYKIHFSCPDDKGTPTLFAREKPEGSCFLVAYKKEGQIENPYPDKTLSIVLDYGNLKHSVSEEKIRLISDGDEVDGQAHILMVWGMLAQQRGHTKFEDDTYNIIARLMDHSTDSPYLSFHTTCRPQPGVVCNIMFEHSRDGSFWHTYDFLTQSFVASALENLIPIAQRRGDLKHVNLWSSRLNTLNANINKNMVRDFEGKKIYLEMLLPTGREPEPFPGLSWVNLAPIPSSWKSVNSTIFRNTIDTWHRVAQIKWDGPRVTSSEWLPEGYKDRFGRQMSNQIIGKALGWDMVYCLKAKEYDRVCNMLDFIEKVNSTKLYAEAFNYDSNSKIWVLQDPGNGEQSVWWCWSMVVLRKAVGLPPLPASAFHGD
;
A
#
# COMPACT_ATOMS: atom_id res chain seq x y z
N MET A 1 -12.81 -58.93 1.68
CA MET A 1 -12.92 -57.78 2.60
C MET A 1 -12.91 -56.52 1.74
N GLY A 2 -14.10 -56.13 1.26
CA GLY A 2 -14.23 -55.24 0.11
C GLY A 2 -15.55 -54.48 0.15
N ILE A 3 -15.58 -53.40 -0.62
CA ILE A 3 -16.74 -52.58 -0.98
C ILE A 3 -17.21 -51.56 0.10
N LYS A 4 -16.93 -51.74 1.39
CA LYS A 4 -17.39 -50.75 2.41
C LYS A 4 -16.52 -49.50 2.59
N THR A 5 -15.26 -49.49 2.15
CA THR A 5 -14.35 -48.33 2.34
C THR A 5 -14.42 -47.32 1.18
N PHE A 6 -14.92 -47.72 0.00
CA PHE A 6 -14.99 -46.83 -1.16
C PHE A 6 -16.21 -45.89 -1.13
N VAL A 7 -17.29 -46.28 -0.43
CA VAL A 7 -18.52 -45.48 -0.33
C VAL A 7 -18.37 -44.30 0.63
N LEU A 8 -17.49 -44.38 1.65
CA LEU A 8 -17.24 -43.26 2.55
C LEU A 8 -16.41 -42.14 1.92
N PHE A 9 -15.54 -42.46 0.94
CA PHE A 9 -14.71 -41.45 0.26
C PHE A 9 -15.51 -40.64 -0.78
N CYS A 10 -16.53 -41.24 -1.40
CA CYS A 10 -17.43 -40.54 -2.32
C CYS A 10 -18.44 -39.61 -1.62
N ILE A 11 -18.77 -39.87 -0.35
CA ILE A 11 -19.70 -39.00 0.42
C ILE A 11 -19.00 -37.73 0.93
N HIS A 12 -17.68 -37.75 1.18
CA HIS A 12 -16.93 -36.53 1.50
C HIS A 12 -16.65 -35.64 0.29
N LEU A 13 -16.62 -36.20 -0.93
CA LEU A 13 -16.44 -35.41 -2.16
C LEU A 13 -17.73 -34.69 -2.61
N ILE A 14 -18.91 -35.19 -2.20
CA ILE A 14 -20.22 -34.58 -2.51
C ILE A 14 -20.62 -33.50 -1.48
N LEU A 15 -20.06 -33.55 -0.27
CA LEU A 15 -20.25 -32.50 0.76
C LEU A 15 -19.35 -31.26 0.57
N LEU A 16 -18.34 -31.32 -0.31
CA LEU A 16 -17.52 -30.15 -0.70
C LEU A 16 -18.05 -29.41 -1.95
N LEU A 17 -19.12 -29.90 -2.57
CA LEU A 17 -19.78 -29.29 -3.74
C LEU A 17 -21.23 -28.85 -3.46
N SER A 18 -21.64 -28.80 -2.19
CA SER A 18 -23.02 -28.50 -1.79
C SER A 18 -23.13 -27.25 -0.89
N PHE A 19 -22.67 -26.10 -1.36
CA PHE A 19 -23.10 -24.79 -0.83
C PHE A 19 -23.22 -23.76 -1.96
N SER A 20 -24.01 -24.15 -2.97
CA SER A 20 -24.66 -23.25 -3.90
C SER A 20 -26.06 -23.82 -4.09
N ASN A 21 -26.99 -23.50 -3.18
CA ASN A 21 -28.44 -23.54 -3.43
C ASN A 21 -29.20 -23.14 -2.15
N SER A 22 -29.44 -21.84 -2.02
CA SER A 22 -30.69 -21.33 -1.44
C SER A 22 -31.26 -20.30 -2.40
N PHE A 23 -31.49 -20.71 -3.65
CA PHE A 23 -32.36 -19.99 -4.57
C PHE A 23 -33.35 -21.01 -5.13
N GLY A 24 -34.62 -20.64 -5.05
CA GLY A 24 -35.75 -21.49 -5.41
C GLY A 24 -35.70 -21.99 -6.85
N GLU A 25 -36.49 -23.05 -7.04
CA GLU A 25 -36.56 -23.94 -8.18
C GLU A 25 -36.80 -23.26 -9.55
N ASN A 26 -36.06 -23.77 -10.53
CA ASN A 26 -36.41 -24.03 -11.93
C ASN A 26 -37.41 -23.08 -12.63
N VAL A 27 -36.85 -21.99 -13.17
CA VAL A 27 -37.18 -21.54 -14.53
C VAL A 27 -35.85 -21.39 -15.26
N HIS A 28 -35.61 -22.21 -16.29
CA HIS A 28 -34.51 -21.97 -17.23
C HIS A 28 -34.84 -20.68 -18.00
N ASP A 29 -34.42 -19.55 -17.44
CA ASP A 29 -34.67 -18.22 -17.98
C ASP A 29 -33.72 -17.99 -19.18
N SER A 30 -34.24 -18.17 -20.39
CA SER A 30 -33.50 -17.94 -21.64
C SER A 30 -32.88 -16.54 -21.74
N ASN A 31 -33.42 -15.55 -21.00
CA ASN A 31 -32.84 -14.21 -20.93
C ASN A 31 -31.54 -14.18 -20.11
N SER A 32 -31.42 -15.01 -19.07
CA SER A 32 -30.21 -15.09 -18.25
C SER A 32 -29.01 -15.67 -19.02
N THR A 33 -29.25 -16.69 -19.85
CA THR A 33 -28.23 -17.30 -20.73
C THR A 33 -27.77 -16.32 -21.80
N ASN A 34 -28.70 -15.58 -22.42
CA ASN A 34 -28.37 -14.55 -23.40
C ASN A 34 -27.50 -13.42 -22.80
N ASN A 35 -27.77 -13.03 -21.56
CA ASN A 35 -27.03 -11.96 -20.89
C ASN A 35 -25.63 -12.38 -20.39
N LEU A 36 -25.45 -13.63 -19.94
CA LEU A 36 -24.12 -14.17 -19.63
C LEU A 36 -23.25 -14.31 -20.89
N ASN A 37 -23.86 -14.68 -22.03
CA ASN A 37 -23.17 -14.68 -23.32
C ASN A 37 -22.72 -13.27 -23.73
N ALA A 38 -23.52 -12.24 -23.47
CA ALA A 38 -23.16 -10.85 -23.76
C ALA A 38 -21.95 -10.37 -22.93
N ILE A 39 -21.82 -10.82 -21.68
CA ILE A 39 -20.62 -10.59 -20.85
C ILE A 39 -19.43 -11.36 -21.43
N ARG A 40 -19.63 -12.64 -21.78
CA ARG A 40 -18.59 -13.49 -22.37
C ARG A 40 -18.03 -12.89 -23.66
N GLU A 41 -18.88 -12.36 -24.52
CA GLU A 41 -18.51 -11.70 -25.77
C GLU A 41 -17.62 -10.49 -25.53
N ARG A 42 -18.03 -9.57 -24.65
CA ARG A 42 -17.21 -8.40 -24.25
C ARG A 42 -15.88 -8.80 -23.65
N LEU A 43 -15.86 -9.74 -22.71
CA LEU A 43 -14.61 -10.24 -22.11
C LEU A 43 -13.70 -10.98 -23.10
N SER A 44 -14.25 -11.40 -24.24
CA SER A 44 -13.51 -12.00 -25.35
C SER A 44 -13.10 -10.98 -26.42
N SER A 45 -13.47 -9.71 -26.30
CA SER A 45 -13.00 -8.66 -27.22
C SER A 45 -11.49 -8.48 -27.10
N ASP A 46 -10.83 -8.14 -28.22
CA ASP A 46 -9.39 -7.88 -28.24
C ASP A 46 -8.99 -6.79 -27.24
N PHE A 47 -9.84 -5.79 -27.07
CA PHE A 47 -9.65 -4.72 -26.10
C PHE A 47 -9.54 -5.25 -24.67
N HIS A 48 -10.56 -5.97 -24.18
CA HIS A 48 -10.57 -6.43 -22.80
C HIS A 48 -9.53 -7.52 -22.52
N GLN A 49 -9.27 -8.40 -23.49
CA GLN A 49 -8.21 -9.40 -23.38
C GLN A 49 -6.83 -8.74 -23.29
N THR A 50 -6.53 -7.77 -24.16
CA THR A 50 -5.24 -7.07 -24.16
C THR A 50 -5.07 -6.28 -22.87
N LEU A 51 -6.09 -5.53 -22.44
CA LEU A 51 -6.01 -4.70 -21.23
C LEU A 51 -5.76 -5.55 -19.97
N LEU A 52 -6.46 -6.68 -19.82
CA LEU A 52 -6.22 -7.62 -18.72
C LEU A 52 -4.81 -8.22 -18.79
N LYS A 53 -4.38 -8.68 -19.98
CA LYS A 53 -3.07 -9.30 -20.17
C LYS A 53 -1.94 -8.32 -19.83
N GLU A 54 -1.94 -7.14 -20.42
CA GLU A 54 -0.88 -6.14 -20.24
C GLU A 54 -0.83 -5.66 -18.79
N THR A 55 -2.00 -5.46 -18.16
CA THR A 55 -2.04 -5.05 -16.73
C THR A 55 -1.55 -6.16 -15.81
N TYR A 56 -1.96 -7.41 -16.04
CA TYR A 56 -1.50 -8.55 -15.26
C TYR A 56 0.01 -8.75 -15.39
N ALA A 57 0.54 -8.72 -16.63
CA ALA A 57 1.96 -8.81 -16.90
C ALA A 57 2.75 -7.68 -16.21
N SER A 58 2.24 -6.44 -16.29
CA SER A 58 2.82 -5.30 -15.58
C SER A 58 2.88 -5.52 -14.07
N LEU A 59 1.83 -6.07 -13.44
CA LEU A 59 1.80 -6.33 -12.01
C LEU A 59 2.80 -7.40 -11.59
N VAL A 60 2.83 -8.55 -12.28
CA VAL A 60 3.72 -9.66 -11.89
C VAL A 60 5.19 -9.35 -12.14
N ASN A 61 5.51 -8.61 -13.20
CA ASN A 61 6.89 -8.20 -13.51
C ASN A 61 7.44 -7.16 -12.52
N ARG A 62 6.58 -6.60 -11.65
CA ARG A 62 6.96 -5.68 -10.57
C ARG A 62 7.22 -6.36 -9.24
N ILE A 63 7.06 -7.68 -9.15
CA ILE A 63 7.44 -8.46 -7.97
C ILE A 63 8.91 -8.82 -8.09
N GLU A 64 9.71 -8.36 -7.13
CA GLU A 64 11.12 -8.74 -7.01
C GLU A 64 11.26 -10.19 -6.49
N PRO A 65 12.40 -10.86 -6.71
CA PRO A 65 12.59 -12.25 -6.28
C PRO A 65 12.35 -12.51 -4.79
N ASP A 66 12.59 -11.50 -3.94
CA ASP A 66 12.42 -11.54 -2.49
C ASP A 66 10.99 -11.23 -2.02
N GLY A 67 10.10 -10.83 -2.93
CA GLY A 67 8.71 -10.50 -2.65
C GLY A 67 8.41 -9.01 -2.53
N TYR A 68 9.38 -8.11 -2.68
CA TYR A 68 9.09 -6.67 -2.74
C TYR A 68 8.26 -6.35 -3.99
N PHE A 69 7.22 -5.53 -3.85
CA PHE A 69 6.38 -5.10 -4.97
C PHE A 69 6.50 -3.60 -5.22
N HIS A 70 6.78 -3.23 -6.48
CA HIS A 70 6.78 -1.84 -6.91
C HIS A 70 5.34 -1.33 -7.14
N GLU A 71 4.82 -0.55 -6.20
CA GLU A 71 3.45 -0.03 -6.25
C GLU A 71 3.19 0.82 -7.49
N SER A 72 4.15 1.65 -7.88
CA SER A 72 4.00 2.65 -8.93
C SER A 72 4.99 2.49 -10.07
N LEU A 73 4.52 2.69 -11.30
CA LEU A 73 5.36 2.72 -12.50
C LEU A 73 6.13 4.04 -12.64
N ASN A 74 5.56 5.15 -12.17
CA ASN A 74 6.11 6.50 -12.29
C ASN A 74 6.74 7.01 -10.98
N GLY A 75 6.62 6.25 -9.88
CA GLY A 75 7.18 6.60 -8.58
C GLY A 75 6.30 7.53 -7.74
N VAL A 76 5.03 7.76 -8.11
CA VAL A 76 4.06 8.51 -7.28
C VAL A 76 3.90 7.88 -5.90
N TYR A 77 3.97 6.54 -5.82
CA TYR A 77 3.89 5.79 -4.59
C TYR A 77 5.26 5.24 -4.20
N PRO A 78 5.78 5.55 -2.99
CA PRO A 78 7.19 5.37 -2.67
C PRO A 78 7.58 3.95 -2.28
N GLY A 79 6.62 3.08 -1.98
CA GLY A 79 6.88 1.72 -1.49
C GLY A 79 5.70 0.79 -1.65
N MET A 80 5.85 -0.43 -1.15
CA MET A 80 4.86 -1.50 -1.14
C MET A 80 3.80 -1.26 -0.07
N PHE A 81 2.53 -1.26 -0.46
CA PHE A 81 1.39 -1.09 0.46
C PHE A 81 0.81 -2.47 0.85
N PRO A 82 0.73 -2.83 2.14
CA PRO A 82 0.12 -4.10 2.55
C PRO A 82 -1.35 -4.25 2.16
N ARG A 83 -2.10 -3.14 2.04
CA ARG A 83 -3.45 -3.15 1.47
C ARG A 83 -3.45 -3.68 0.03
N THR A 84 -2.52 -3.20 -0.81
CA THR A 84 -2.31 -3.71 -2.18
C THR A 84 -1.93 -5.18 -2.17
N VAL A 85 -1.05 -5.60 -1.26
CA VAL A 85 -0.61 -7.00 -1.15
C VAL A 85 -1.76 -7.96 -0.86
N GLY A 86 -2.73 -7.57 -0.03
CA GLY A 86 -3.93 -8.39 0.16
C GLY A 86 -4.75 -8.56 -1.11
N GLY A 87 -4.94 -7.49 -1.89
CA GLY A 87 -5.61 -7.55 -3.19
C GLY A 87 -4.83 -8.36 -4.22
N PHE A 88 -3.50 -8.16 -4.28
CA PHE A 88 -2.63 -8.88 -5.21
C PHE A 88 -2.55 -10.37 -4.86
N GLY A 89 -2.35 -10.69 -3.59
CA GLY A 89 -2.34 -12.08 -3.15
C GLY A 89 -3.67 -12.77 -3.49
N ARG A 90 -4.81 -12.09 -3.30
CA ARG A 90 -6.13 -12.62 -3.71
C ARG A 90 -6.24 -12.85 -5.21
N LEU A 91 -5.77 -11.92 -6.05
CA LEU A 91 -5.67 -12.11 -7.50
C LEU A 91 -4.82 -13.36 -7.84
N LEU A 92 -3.64 -13.49 -7.24
CA LEU A 92 -2.72 -14.60 -7.48
C LEU A 92 -3.32 -15.95 -7.06
N LEU A 93 -4.07 -16.00 -5.96
CA LEU A 93 -4.82 -17.20 -5.55
C LEU A 93 -5.88 -17.60 -6.59
N GLU A 94 -6.56 -16.64 -7.23
CA GLU A 94 -7.59 -16.93 -8.25
C GLU A 94 -7.04 -17.57 -9.53
N VAL A 95 -5.77 -17.29 -9.84
CA VAL A 95 -5.04 -17.80 -11.01
C VAL A 95 -4.07 -18.94 -10.66
N GLY A 96 -3.94 -19.32 -9.39
CA GLY A 96 -3.14 -20.45 -8.92
C GLY A 96 -1.65 -20.15 -8.66
N GLU A 97 -1.24 -18.88 -8.59
CA GLU A 97 0.16 -18.47 -8.38
C GLU A 97 0.55 -18.41 -6.90
N TYR A 98 0.42 -19.53 -6.21
CA TYR A 98 0.55 -19.60 -4.75
C TYR A 98 1.94 -19.22 -4.22
N ASP A 99 3.03 -19.51 -4.95
CA ASP A 99 4.39 -19.18 -4.51
C ASP A 99 4.65 -17.67 -4.52
N ARG A 100 4.09 -16.97 -5.52
CA ARG A 100 4.17 -15.51 -5.58
C ARG A 100 3.33 -14.88 -4.48
N THR A 101 2.15 -15.44 -4.19
CA THR A 101 1.35 -15.02 -3.02
C THR A 101 2.14 -15.15 -1.72
N GLU A 102 2.81 -16.29 -1.51
CA GLU A 102 3.63 -16.52 -0.32
C GLU A 102 4.75 -15.47 -0.19
N LYS A 103 5.50 -15.20 -1.26
CA LYS A 103 6.61 -14.21 -1.25
C LYS A 103 6.15 -12.81 -0.87
N LEU A 104 5.04 -12.33 -1.46
CA LEU A 104 4.51 -11.00 -1.14
C LEU A 104 4.14 -10.88 0.34
N ILE A 105 3.45 -11.91 0.88
CA ILE A 105 3.04 -11.93 2.29
C ILE A 105 4.27 -12.07 3.21
N ALA A 106 5.21 -12.94 2.85
CA ALA A 106 6.44 -13.15 3.59
C ALA A 106 7.24 -11.85 3.72
N TYR A 107 7.29 -11.03 2.67
CA TYR A 107 7.96 -9.73 2.72
C TYR A 107 7.32 -8.78 3.75
N CYS A 108 6.00 -8.68 3.80
CA CYS A 108 5.30 -7.88 4.82
C CYS A 108 5.53 -8.41 6.26
N ILE A 109 5.49 -9.74 6.44
CA ILE A 109 5.75 -10.39 7.74
C ILE A 109 7.20 -10.13 8.16
N GLN A 110 8.16 -10.29 7.25
CA GLN A 110 9.57 -10.07 7.56
C GLN A 110 9.84 -8.59 7.88
N GLY A 111 9.18 -7.64 7.21
CA GLY A 111 9.25 -6.22 7.58
C GLY A 111 8.74 -5.93 8.99
N THR A 112 7.72 -6.66 9.43
CA THR A 112 7.19 -6.60 10.80
C THR A 112 8.23 -7.14 11.81
N ILE A 113 8.87 -8.28 11.49
CA ILE A 113 9.90 -8.91 12.34
C ILE A 113 11.15 -8.04 12.45
N ASP A 114 11.71 -7.64 11.30
CA ASP A 114 12.95 -6.87 11.17
C ASP A 114 12.88 -5.56 11.99
N ASN A 115 11.69 -4.97 12.07
CA ASN A 115 11.45 -3.71 12.78
C ASN A 115 10.77 -3.90 14.14
N LYS A 116 10.63 -5.14 14.62
CA LYS A 116 10.05 -5.49 15.93
C LYS A 116 8.68 -4.86 16.18
N MET A 117 7.86 -4.78 15.14
CA MET A 117 6.54 -4.17 15.24
C MET A 117 5.51 -5.16 15.80
N SER A 118 4.53 -4.64 16.52
CA SER A 118 3.34 -5.39 16.94
C SER A 118 2.22 -5.38 15.89
N ARG A 119 2.44 -4.69 14.77
CA ARG A 119 1.50 -4.48 13.68
C ARG A 119 2.24 -4.44 12.33
N ILE A 120 1.52 -4.65 11.24
CA ILE A 120 2.04 -4.45 9.89
C ILE A 120 2.09 -2.94 9.60
N ALA A 121 3.21 -2.46 9.09
CA ALA A 121 3.42 -1.05 8.75
C ALA A 121 2.60 -0.61 7.53
N HIS A 122 2.16 0.65 7.48
CA HIS A 122 1.41 1.19 6.35
C HIS A 122 2.17 1.14 5.00
N VAL A 123 3.45 1.51 4.96
CA VAL A 123 4.25 1.48 3.71
C VAL A 123 5.63 0.90 3.98
N ILE A 124 5.99 -0.13 3.21
CA ILE A 124 7.23 -0.88 3.34
C ILE A 124 8.14 -0.58 2.14
N GLY A 125 9.42 -0.32 2.40
CA GLY A 125 10.44 -0.06 1.39
C GLY A 125 11.30 -1.29 1.09
N HIS A 126 12.37 -1.05 0.33
CA HIS A 126 13.37 -2.07 0.02
C HIS A 126 14.08 -2.60 1.27
N ARG A 127 14.60 -3.82 1.12
CA ARG A 127 15.56 -4.39 2.05
C ARG A 127 16.89 -3.64 1.87
N GLU A 128 17.38 -3.06 2.96
CA GLU A 128 18.56 -2.21 2.96
C GLU A 128 19.55 -2.60 4.07
N LYS A 129 20.83 -2.45 3.78
CA LYS A 129 21.90 -2.46 4.79
C LYS A 129 22.27 -1.02 5.11
N THR A 130 22.32 -0.67 6.39
CA THR A 130 22.91 0.60 6.81
C THR A 130 24.42 0.43 6.85
N ILE A 131 25.12 1.23 6.04
CA ILE A 131 26.57 1.33 6.06
C ILE A 131 26.90 2.60 6.83
N THR A 132 27.66 2.49 7.92
CA THR A 132 28.06 3.64 8.75
C THR A 132 29.59 3.71 8.83
N PRO A 133 30.19 4.85 8.45
CA PRO A 133 31.63 5.02 8.52
C PRO A 133 32.14 4.95 9.97
N LEU A 134 33.32 4.35 10.13
CA LEU A 134 34.04 4.21 11.40
C LEU A 134 35.34 5.04 11.31
N PRO A 135 35.29 6.33 11.69
CA PRO A 135 36.47 7.19 11.67
C PRO A 135 37.48 6.74 12.73
N TYR A 136 38.77 6.93 12.45
CA TYR A 136 39.83 6.70 13.44
C TYR A 136 40.16 8.01 14.19
N SER A 137 41.00 7.93 15.22
CA SER A 137 41.31 9.03 16.16
C SER A 137 41.77 10.35 15.53
N HIS A 138 42.19 10.35 14.26
CA HIS A 138 42.71 11.53 13.56
C HIS A 138 41.91 11.93 12.32
N THR A 139 40.81 11.22 12.04
CA THR A 139 39.94 11.53 10.90
C THR A 139 38.94 12.61 11.30
N PRO A 140 38.90 13.78 10.63
CA PRO A 140 37.84 14.76 10.85
C PRO A 140 36.49 14.13 10.50
N ALA A 141 35.63 13.97 11.51
CA ALA A 141 34.36 13.27 11.38
C ALA A 141 33.30 13.78 12.37
N CYS A 142 32.04 13.68 11.96
CA CYS A 142 30.87 13.82 12.81
C CYS A 142 29.84 12.79 12.37
N LEU A 143 29.60 11.76 13.20
CA LEU A 143 28.71 10.65 12.86
C LEU A 143 27.24 10.86 13.24
N ASP A 144 26.93 11.93 13.97
CA ASP A 144 25.59 12.18 14.46
C ASP A 144 24.75 12.87 13.39
N THR A 145 23.51 12.42 13.27
CA THR A 145 22.60 12.74 12.16
C THR A 145 21.29 13.36 12.68
N SER A 146 21.29 13.95 13.87
CA SER A 146 20.07 14.37 14.58
C SER A 146 19.39 15.63 14.03
N ILE A 147 20.10 16.50 13.30
CA ILE A 147 19.56 17.78 12.83
C ILE A 147 19.56 17.82 11.30
N SER A 148 18.38 17.99 10.70
CA SER A 148 18.28 18.40 9.29
C SER A 148 18.79 19.84 9.14
N PHE A 149 19.86 20.05 8.38
CA PHE A 149 20.63 21.29 8.40
C PHE A 149 20.43 22.16 7.17
N ALA A 150 20.64 21.60 5.97
CA ALA A 150 20.61 22.36 4.73
C ALA A 150 20.03 21.54 3.59
N GLN A 151 19.12 22.16 2.84
CA GLN A 151 18.61 21.66 1.58
C GLN A 151 19.49 22.21 0.44
N LEU A 152 19.87 21.36 -0.51
CA LEU A 152 20.71 21.71 -1.65
C LEU A 152 19.80 21.90 -2.88
N ASN A 153 19.50 23.13 -3.28
CA ASN A 153 18.72 23.47 -4.48
C ASN A 153 18.76 24.98 -4.76
N ASN A 154 18.55 25.43 -5.99
CA ASN A 154 18.32 26.85 -6.31
C ASN A 154 19.37 27.83 -5.71
N GLY A 155 20.64 27.44 -5.73
CA GLY A 155 21.73 28.22 -5.12
C GLY A 155 21.84 28.11 -3.60
N LEU A 156 20.99 27.31 -2.97
CA LEU A 156 21.15 26.85 -1.59
C LEU A 156 22.21 25.75 -1.53
N GLY A 157 22.98 25.73 -0.44
CA GLY A 157 24.04 24.76 -0.23
C GLY A 157 24.47 24.68 1.22
N ALA A 158 25.49 23.88 1.48
CA ALA A 158 26.14 23.82 2.77
C ALA A 158 27.65 23.89 2.61
N ASN A 159 28.33 24.50 3.57
CA ASN A 159 29.78 24.42 3.63
C ASN A 159 30.24 23.81 4.94
N GLN A 160 31.42 23.18 4.90
CA GLN A 160 32.09 22.62 6.05
C GLN A 160 33.57 22.97 5.99
N THR A 161 34.07 23.70 6.98
CA THR A 161 35.52 23.89 7.12
C THR A 161 36.18 22.64 7.70
N PHE A 162 37.48 22.45 7.43
CA PHE A 162 38.32 21.44 8.07
C PHE A 162 39.81 21.84 7.98
N VAL A 163 40.67 21.24 8.81
CA VAL A 163 42.13 21.38 8.70
C VAL A 163 42.71 20.12 8.04
N ALA A 164 43.53 20.30 7.01
CA ALA A 164 44.11 19.18 6.29
C ALA A 164 45.22 18.47 7.08
N GLY A 165 45.19 17.13 7.05
CA GLY A 165 46.30 16.28 7.51
C GLY A 165 47.43 16.15 6.48
N SER A 166 48.39 15.27 6.76
CA SER A 166 49.50 14.95 5.85
C SER A 166 49.14 13.92 4.77
N GLU A 167 48.05 13.18 4.96
CA GLU A 167 47.58 12.14 4.05
C GLU A 167 46.75 12.72 2.90
N MET A 168 46.67 12.00 1.78
CA MET A 168 45.87 12.42 0.62
C MET A 168 44.41 12.05 0.80
N LEU A 169 43.51 12.99 0.54
CA LEU A 169 42.07 12.77 0.67
C LEU A 169 41.55 12.00 -0.55
N THR A 170 40.91 10.86 -0.33
CA THR A 170 40.40 9.99 -1.41
C THR A 170 38.90 10.12 -1.61
N ALA A 171 38.14 10.38 -0.54
CA ALA A 171 36.69 10.55 -0.61
C ALA A 171 36.15 11.38 0.55
N ILE A 172 34.89 11.79 0.42
CA ILE A 172 34.09 12.37 1.50
C ILE A 172 32.82 11.56 1.63
N GLU A 173 32.51 11.11 2.84
CA GLU A 173 31.21 10.54 3.16
C GLU A 173 30.36 11.58 3.88
N VAL A 174 29.10 11.72 3.46
CA VAL A 174 28.14 12.66 4.06
C VAL A 174 26.82 11.97 4.31
N PHE A 175 26.20 12.25 5.44
CA PHE A 175 24.86 11.76 5.74
C PHE A 175 23.81 12.69 5.14
N CYS A 176 22.91 12.12 4.36
CA CYS A 176 21.90 12.89 3.65
C CYS A 176 20.57 12.14 3.49
N ASN A 177 19.56 12.92 3.13
CA ASN A 177 18.27 12.46 2.66
C ASN A 177 18.04 13.04 1.25
N ILE A 178 17.69 12.20 0.29
CA ILE A 178 17.57 12.50 -1.12
C ILE A 178 16.38 11.71 -1.67
N PHE A 179 15.40 12.44 -2.19
CA PHE A 179 14.28 11.86 -2.92
C PHE A 179 14.57 12.05 -4.41
N ALA A 180 15.08 11.01 -5.08
CA ALA A 180 15.47 11.05 -6.47
C ALA A 180 14.23 11.05 -7.37
N TYR A 181 13.86 12.23 -7.88
CA TYR A 181 12.83 12.35 -8.92
C TYR A 181 13.32 11.71 -10.23
N ARG A 182 12.61 10.68 -10.69
CA ARG A 182 13.11 9.67 -11.64
C ARG A 182 13.50 10.16 -13.05
N THR A 183 13.15 11.38 -13.46
CA THR A 183 13.42 11.83 -14.84
C THR A 183 14.81 12.44 -15.03
N ASN A 184 15.52 12.82 -13.96
CA ASN A 184 16.90 13.28 -13.99
C ASN A 184 17.67 12.75 -12.76
N PRO A 185 18.84 12.11 -12.93
CA PRO A 185 19.66 11.72 -11.78
C PRO A 185 20.08 12.99 -11.02
N GLN A 186 19.73 13.04 -9.73
CA GLN A 186 20.18 14.13 -8.86
C GLN A 186 21.68 13.99 -8.63
N CYS A 187 22.36 15.10 -8.33
CA CYS A 187 23.77 15.04 -7.98
C CYS A 187 24.08 15.88 -6.75
N ILE A 188 25.00 15.36 -5.94
CA ILE A 188 25.69 16.16 -4.93
C ILE A 188 27.06 16.46 -5.48
N ASP A 189 27.32 17.74 -5.71
CA ASP A 189 28.62 18.27 -6.09
C ASP A 189 29.36 18.72 -4.85
N ILE A 190 30.66 18.41 -4.82
CA ILE A 190 31.59 18.91 -3.82
C ILE A 190 32.72 19.71 -4.47
N ASN A 191 33.03 20.86 -3.88
CA ASN A 191 34.24 21.64 -4.21
C ASN A 191 35.05 21.89 -2.95
N ILE A 192 36.35 21.58 -2.97
CA ILE A 192 37.28 21.95 -1.89
C ILE A 192 37.98 23.24 -2.28
N THR A 193 37.90 24.26 -1.44
CA THR A 193 38.57 25.56 -1.62
C THR A 193 39.53 25.86 -0.48
N ASP A 194 40.61 26.58 -0.77
CA ASP A 194 41.45 27.17 0.28
C ASP A 194 40.85 28.48 0.83
N THR A 195 41.53 29.09 1.81
CA THR A 195 41.08 30.35 2.42
C THR A 195 41.01 31.54 1.46
N ASN A 196 41.66 31.45 0.30
CA ASN A 196 41.62 32.47 -0.75
C ASN A 196 40.51 32.18 -1.79
N GLY A 197 39.71 31.12 -1.60
CA GLY A 197 38.66 30.70 -2.52
C GLY A 197 39.16 29.93 -3.74
N THR A 198 40.45 29.55 -3.79
CA THR A 198 40.98 28.78 -4.92
C THR A 198 40.51 27.34 -4.82
N VAL A 199 39.85 26.83 -5.86
CA VAL A 199 39.41 25.43 -5.91
C VAL A 199 40.61 24.50 -6.03
N ARG A 200 40.71 23.54 -5.12
CA ARG A 200 41.76 22.52 -5.05
C ARG A 200 41.32 21.15 -5.53
N ALA A 201 40.03 20.83 -5.39
CA ALA A 201 39.45 19.58 -5.89
C ALA A 201 37.96 19.73 -6.13
N LYS A 202 37.43 18.87 -7.01
CA LYS A 202 36.00 18.75 -7.31
C LYS A 202 35.62 17.28 -7.43
N SER A 203 34.42 16.93 -7.04
CA SER A 203 33.79 15.66 -7.38
C SER A 203 32.27 15.78 -7.37
N SER A 204 31.59 14.81 -7.96
CA SER A 204 30.14 14.75 -8.08
C SER A 204 29.67 13.31 -7.89
N LEU A 205 28.63 13.13 -7.09
CA LEU A 205 27.94 11.84 -6.96
C LEU A 205 26.59 11.91 -7.68
N ALA A 206 26.42 11.08 -8.72
CA ALA A 206 25.13 10.90 -9.37
C ALA A 206 24.27 9.90 -8.59
N ILE A 207 23.05 10.32 -8.25
CA ILE A 207 22.10 9.57 -7.42
C ILE A 207 20.95 9.13 -8.30
N ARG A 208 20.77 7.81 -8.37
CA ARG A 208 19.78 7.15 -9.25
C ARG A 208 18.61 6.51 -8.51
N ARG A 209 18.63 6.57 -7.18
CA ARG A 209 17.60 6.05 -6.28
C ARG A 209 17.48 6.93 -5.07
N ASP A 210 16.37 6.85 -4.36
CA ASP A 210 16.21 7.52 -3.08
C ASP A 210 17.30 7.08 -2.10
N ILE A 211 17.82 8.04 -1.35
CA ILE A 211 18.80 7.84 -0.28
C ILE A 211 18.19 8.46 0.94
N ILE A 212 17.69 7.67 1.88
CA ILE A 212 16.91 8.23 2.99
C ILE A 212 17.67 7.98 4.27
N ASN A 213 18.10 9.07 4.91
CA ASN A 213 18.87 9.06 6.14
C ASN A 213 20.03 8.05 6.07
N SER A 214 20.89 8.22 5.07
CA SER A 214 21.98 7.28 4.79
C SER A 214 23.28 8.02 4.48
N TRP A 215 24.40 7.33 4.74
CA TRP A 215 25.72 7.79 4.35
C TRP A 215 25.93 7.58 2.85
N VAL A 216 26.37 8.63 2.16
CA VAL A 216 26.78 8.56 0.77
C VAL A 216 28.24 8.90 0.62
N ARG A 217 28.91 8.20 -0.28
CA ARG A 217 30.33 8.35 -0.54
C ARG A 217 30.55 9.09 -1.85
N ILE A 218 31.31 10.17 -1.81
CA ILE A 218 31.69 10.99 -2.95
C ILE A 218 33.21 10.85 -3.13
N GLU A 219 33.61 10.06 -4.13
CA GLU A 219 35.02 9.73 -4.37
C GLU A 219 35.66 10.74 -5.32
N PHE A 220 36.91 11.12 -5.06
CA PHE A 220 37.67 11.91 -6.02
C PHE A 220 38.28 10.98 -7.08
N SER A 221 38.32 11.43 -8.34
CA SER A 221 38.92 10.64 -9.43
C SER A 221 40.40 10.34 -9.21
N GLU A 222 41.09 11.20 -8.46
CA GLU A 222 42.46 11.03 -8.00
C GLU A 222 42.59 11.50 -6.55
N PRO A 223 43.46 10.88 -5.71
CA PRO A 223 43.71 11.35 -4.35
C PRO A 223 44.15 12.81 -4.30
N VAL A 224 43.50 13.61 -3.47
CA VAL A 224 43.70 15.05 -3.36
C VAL A 224 44.79 15.36 -2.35
N LYS A 225 45.89 15.96 -2.82
CA LYS A 225 46.98 16.45 -1.95
C LYS A 225 46.69 17.85 -1.44
N LEU A 226 46.58 18.01 -0.13
CA LEU A 226 46.38 19.29 0.55
C LEU A 226 47.60 19.63 1.41
N LEU A 227 47.78 20.91 1.76
CA LEU A 227 48.89 21.35 2.61
C LEU A 227 48.52 21.13 4.09
N GLN A 228 49.30 20.29 4.76
CA GLN A 228 49.09 19.96 6.17
C GLN A 228 48.98 21.21 7.04
N GLY A 229 47.99 21.23 7.94
CA GLY A 229 47.75 22.32 8.88
C GLY A 229 47.02 23.53 8.28
N GLN A 230 46.78 23.57 6.96
CA GLN A 230 45.96 24.61 6.35
C GLN A 230 44.46 24.33 6.51
N VAL A 231 43.69 25.42 6.62
CA VAL A 231 42.23 25.37 6.66
C VAL A 231 41.69 25.36 5.24
N TYR A 232 40.78 24.43 4.96
CA TYR A 232 40.05 24.32 3.71
C TYR A 232 38.54 24.36 3.99
N LYS A 233 37.76 24.61 2.94
CA LYS A 233 36.30 24.60 2.98
C LYS A 233 35.77 23.63 1.91
N ILE A 234 34.86 22.76 2.32
CA ILE A 234 34.10 21.86 1.43
C ILE A 234 32.77 22.54 1.16
N HIS A 235 32.44 22.74 -0.10
CA HIS A 235 31.18 23.29 -0.57
C HIS A 235 30.32 22.18 -1.14
N PHE A 236 29.15 21.95 -0.57
CA PHE A 236 28.13 21.02 -1.08
C PHE A 236 27.05 21.80 -1.84
N SER A 237 26.74 21.35 -3.04
CA SER A 237 25.68 21.93 -3.88
C SER A 237 24.96 20.85 -4.70
N CYS A 238 23.74 21.14 -5.12
CA CYS A 238 23.03 20.39 -6.14
C CYS A 238 22.77 21.34 -7.32
N PRO A 239 23.35 21.10 -8.50
CA PRO A 239 23.17 21.96 -9.67
C PRO A 239 21.79 21.81 -10.32
N ASP A 240 21.08 20.71 -10.06
CA ASP A 240 19.71 20.48 -10.58
C ASP A 240 18.68 21.21 -9.69
N ASP A 241 17.75 21.94 -10.31
CA ASP A 241 16.65 22.65 -9.66
C ASP A 241 15.51 21.72 -9.22
N LYS A 242 15.52 20.47 -9.68
CA LYS A 242 14.51 19.45 -9.39
C LYS A 242 14.85 18.55 -8.21
N GLY A 243 16.10 18.58 -7.76
CA GLY A 243 16.56 17.85 -6.58
C GLY A 243 16.54 18.71 -5.33
N THR A 244 16.27 18.07 -4.18
CA THR A 244 16.41 18.74 -2.89
C THR A 244 17.14 17.88 -1.84
N PRO A 245 18.38 17.41 -2.13
CA PRO A 245 19.18 16.72 -1.12
C PRO A 245 19.22 17.52 0.18
N THR A 246 18.98 16.86 1.30
CA THR A 246 19.03 17.44 2.63
C THR A 246 20.22 16.86 3.35
N LEU A 247 21.14 17.72 3.77
CA LEU A 247 22.30 17.35 4.59
C LEU A 247 21.97 17.50 6.06
N PHE A 248 22.57 16.64 6.88
CA PHE A 248 22.39 16.64 8.32
C PHE A 248 23.60 17.23 9.04
N ALA A 249 23.39 17.65 10.28
CA ALA A 249 24.39 18.18 11.18
C ALA A 249 24.06 17.83 12.63
N ARG A 250 24.92 18.31 13.54
CA ARG A 250 24.70 18.30 14.99
C ARG A 250 25.41 19.49 15.64
N GLU A 251 25.17 19.71 16.95
CA GLU A 251 26.09 20.45 17.82
C GLU A 251 27.55 19.97 17.77
N LYS A 252 28.45 20.89 17.46
CA LYS A 252 29.89 20.69 17.33
C LYS A 252 30.46 19.90 18.52
N PRO A 253 31.08 18.73 18.29
CA PRO A 253 31.71 17.95 19.37
C PRO A 253 32.74 18.79 20.14
N GLU A 254 32.77 18.68 21.46
CA GLU A 254 33.75 19.37 22.29
C GLU A 254 35.17 18.96 21.89
N GLY A 255 36.06 19.93 21.63
CA GLY A 255 37.41 19.67 21.13
C GLY A 255 37.54 19.46 19.60
N SER A 256 36.43 19.44 18.84
CA SER A 256 36.48 19.48 17.37
C SER A 256 36.73 20.89 16.86
N CYS A 257 37.89 21.45 17.15
CA CYS A 257 38.32 22.65 16.43
C CYS A 257 38.22 22.35 14.92
N PHE A 258 37.74 23.32 14.15
CA PHE A 258 37.74 23.31 12.68
C PHE A 258 36.56 22.71 11.91
N LEU A 259 35.55 22.09 12.52
CA LEU A 259 34.35 21.72 11.78
C LEU A 259 33.20 22.74 11.98
N VAL A 260 33.20 23.86 11.25
CA VAL A 260 32.08 24.82 11.25
C VAL A 260 31.19 24.61 10.02
N ALA A 261 29.90 24.39 10.25
CA ALA A 261 28.91 24.32 9.21
C ALA A 261 28.44 25.72 8.80
N TYR A 262 28.19 25.92 7.51
CA TYR A 262 27.60 27.13 6.96
C TYR A 262 26.39 26.76 6.15
N LYS A 263 25.30 27.52 6.29
CA LYS A 263 24.19 27.45 5.35
C LYS A 263 24.42 28.49 4.25
N LYS A 264 24.43 28.05 3.00
CA LYS A 264 24.55 28.93 1.84
C LYS A 264 23.16 29.25 1.32
N GLU A 265 22.83 30.53 1.21
CA GLU A 265 21.57 31.04 0.68
C GLU A 265 21.91 32.03 -0.45
N GLY A 266 22.05 31.52 -1.67
CA GLY A 266 22.53 32.30 -2.82
C GLY A 266 24.02 32.62 -2.71
N GLN A 267 24.37 33.92 -2.62
CA GLN A 267 25.75 34.38 -2.41
C GLN A 267 26.10 34.55 -0.92
N ILE A 268 25.13 34.42 -0.02
CA ILE A 268 25.30 34.66 1.41
C ILE A 268 25.64 33.34 2.10
N GLU A 269 26.68 33.37 2.94
CA GLU A 269 27.07 32.24 3.80
C GLU A 269 26.84 32.59 5.26
N ASN A 270 25.90 31.89 5.91
CA ASN A 270 25.60 32.09 7.33
C ASN A 270 26.35 31.02 8.17
N PRO A 271 27.33 31.41 9.01
CA PRO A 271 28.04 30.47 9.86
C PRO A 271 27.17 29.99 11.01
N TYR A 272 27.25 28.70 11.30
CA TYR A 272 26.71 28.08 12.51
C TYR A 272 27.89 27.53 13.33
N PRO A 273 28.56 28.37 14.13
CA PRO A 273 29.82 28.03 14.79
C PRO A 273 29.70 26.90 15.82
N ASP A 274 28.48 26.66 16.29
CA ASP A 274 28.09 25.58 17.18
C ASP A 274 27.64 24.32 16.43
N LYS A 275 27.67 24.28 15.09
CA LYS A 275 27.24 23.12 14.29
C LYS A 275 28.33 22.55 13.40
N THR A 276 28.24 21.26 13.15
CA THR A 276 29.09 20.48 12.25
C THR A 276 28.23 19.56 11.38
N LEU A 277 28.46 19.54 10.06
CA LEU A 277 27.79 18.60 9.16
C LEU A 277 28.15 17.16 9.52
N SER A 278 27.20 16.25 9.33
CA SER A 278 27.36 14.81 9.47
C SER A 278 28.24 14.27 8.33
N ILE A 279 29.57 14.41 8.45
CA ILE A 279 30.54 14.08 7.42
C ILE A 279 31.70 13.25 7.96
N VAL A 280 32.39 12.52 7.09
CA VAL A 280 33.66 11.84 7.35
C VAL A 280 34.60 12.05 6.17
N LEU A 281 35.83 12.49 6.45
CA LEU A 281 36.88 12.61 5.44
C LEU A 281 37.67 11.30 5.33
N ASP A 282 37.76 10.71 4.15
CA ASP A 282 38.51 9.47 3.96
C ASP A 282 39.87 9.73 3.31
N TYR A 283 40.92 9.19 3.93
CA TYR A 283 42.31 9.25 3.46
C TYR A 283 42.82 7.90 2.93
N GLY A 284 41.90 6.98 2.60
CA GLY A 284 42.17 5.70 1.94
C GLY A 284 42.06 4.47 2.85
N ASN A 285 41.65 4.65 4.11
CA ASN A 285 41.61 3.57 5.11
C ASN A 285 40.31 3.52 5.92
N LEU A 286 39.30 4.34 5.59
CA LEU A 286 38.03 4.38 6.31
C LEU A 286 37.36 3.01 6.33
N LYS A 287 37.06 2.53 7.54
CA LYS A 287 36.27 1.30 7.74
C LYS A 287 34.80 1.64 7.83
N HIS A 288 33.96 0.63 7.63
CA HIS A 288 32.53 0.73 7.82
C HIS A 288 32.05 -0.34 8.78
N SER A 289 31.06 0.02 9.60
CA SER A 289 30.15 -0.95 10.19
C SER A 289 28.99 -1.17 9.22
N VAL A 290 28.58 -2.42 9.08
CA VAL A 290 27.44 -2.82 8.25
C VAL A 290 26.40 -3.39 9.18
N SER A 291 25.20 -2.80 9.19
CA SER A 291 24.08 -3.34 9.96
C SER A 291 23.62 -4.68 9.39
N GLU A 292 22.87 -5.41 10.21
CA GLU A 292 22.01 -6.45 9.64
C GLU A 292 21.08 -5.84 8.59
N GLU A 293 20.87 -6.62 7.53
CA GLU A 293 20.04 -6.23 6.42
C GLU A 293 18.57 -6.32 6.82
N LYS A 294 17.87 -5.19 6.85
CA LYS A 294 16.48 -5.12 7.29
C LYS A 294 15.60 -4.50 6.22
N ILE A 295 14.36 -4.96 6.16
CA ILE A 295 13.33 -4.30 5.37
C ILE A 295 13.05 -2.93 5.98
N ARG A 296 13.14 -1.89 5.15
CA ARG A 296 12.89 -0.51 5.58
C ARG A 296 11.40 -0.23 5.72
N LEU A 297 11.03 0.60 6.69
CA LEU A 297 9.68 1.18 6.79
C LEU A 297 9.70 2.60 6.21
N ILE A 298 8.80 2.87 5.27
CA ILE A 298 8.59 4.22 4.72
C ILE A 298 7.50 4.94 5.52
N SER A 299 6.47 4.22 5.94
CA SER A 299 5.46 4.70 6.87
C SER A 299 5.11 3.59 7.86
N ASP A 300 5.23 3.87 9.15
CA ASP A 300 4.84 2.97 10.24
C ASP A 300 3.39 3.22 10.71
N GLY A 301 2.60 3.92 9.89
CA GLY A 301 1.18 4.19 10.13
C GLY A 301 0.39 2.93 10.46
N ASP A 302 -0.62 3.10 11.30
CA ASP A 302 -1.40 2.01 11.88
C ASP A 302 -2.75 1.86 11.18
N GLU A 303 -2.69 1.24 10.00
CA GLU A 303 -3.86 0.91 9.19
C GLU A 303 -4.29 -0.53 9.49
N VAL A 304 -5.17 -0.69 10.47
CA VAL A 304 -5.65 -2.02 10.89
C VAL A 304 -6.32 -2.79 9.75
N ASP A 305 -6.91 -2.09 8.78
CA ASP A 305 -7.46 -2.71 7.59
C ASP A 305 -6.36 -3.23 6.64
N GLY A 306 -5.26 -2.48 6.45
CA GLY A 306 -4.09 -2.95 5.69
C GLY A 306 -3.48 -4.22 6.31
N GLN A 307 -3.45 -4.31 7.64
CA GLN A 307 -3.11 -5.55 8.33
C GLN A 307 -4.12 -6.66 8.07
N ALA A 308 -5.42 -6.37 8.18
CA ALA A 308 -6.48 -7.36 7.94
C ALA A 308 -6.45 -7.93 6.52
N HIS A 309 -6.06 -7.14 5.52
CA HIS A 309 -5.83 -7.58 4.14
C HIS A 309 -4.77 -8.68 4.07
N ILE A 310 -3.64 -8.51 4.75
CA ILE A 310 -2.56 -9.52 4.83
C ILE A 310 -3.03 -10.77 5.57
N LEU A 311 -3.68 -10.60 6.73
CA LEU A 311 -4.17 -11.72 7.53
C LEU A 311 -5.19 -12.57 6.77
N MET A 312 -6.12 -11.92 6.06
CA MET A 312 -7.09 -12.59 5.21
C MET A 312 -6.40 -13.43 4.13
N VAL A 313 -5.48 -12.84 3.37
CA VAL A 313 -4.86 -13.55 2.25
C VAL A 313 -3.89 -14.65 2.71
N TRP A 314 -3.20 -14.47 3.84
CA TRP A 314 -2.43 -15.53 4.48
C TRP A 314 -3.34 -16.71 4.86
N GLY A 315 -4.49 -16.43 5.48
CA GLY A 315 -5.45 -17.46 5.86
C GLY A 315 -6.07 -18.18 4.65
N MET A 316 -6.32 -17.46 3.56
CA MET A 316 -6.78 -18.06 2.30
C MET A 316 -5.71 -18.98 1.70
N LEU A 317 -4.44 -18.53 1.64
CA LEU A 317 -3.32 -19.31 1.12
C LEU A 317 -3.11 -20.60 1.94
N ALA A 318 -3.06 -20.50 3.27
CA ALA A 318 -2.84 -21.63 4.18
C ALA A 318 -4.02 -22.64 4.18
N GLN A 319 -5.23 -22.20 3.85
CA GLN A 319 -6.34 -23.13 3.61
C GLN A 319 -6.20 -23.85 2.27
N GLN A 320 -5.78 -23.16 1.21
CA GLN A 320 -5.63 -23.76 -0.12
C GLN A 320 -4.44 -24.73 -0.22
N ARG A 321 -3.31 -24.40 0.41
CA ARG A 321 -2.11 -25.25 0.43
C ARG A 321 -2.19 -26.39 1.45
N GLY A 322 -3.02 -26.24 2.46
CA GLY A 322 -2.91 -27.04 3.67
C GLY A 322 -1.64 -26.67 4.45
N HIS A 323 -1.14 -27.61 5.25
CA HIS A 323 -0.01 -27.37 6.14
C HIS A 323 1.32 -27.28 5.40
N THR A 324 2.06 -26.19 5.59
CA THR A 324 3.37 -25.93 4.94
C THR A 324 4.39 -25.41 5.95
N LYS A 325 5.68 -25.43 5.58
CA LYS A 325 6.74 -24.80 6.38
C LYS A 325 6.50 -23.30 6.58
N PHE A 326 6.01 -22.61 5.56
CA PHE A 326 5.65 -21.19 5.68
C PHE A 326 4.56 -20.97 6.73
N GLU A 327 3.53 -21.82 6.75
CA GLU A 327 2.51 -21.78 7.81
C GLU A 327 3.14 -21.95 9.20
N ASP A 328 4.01 -22.95 9.38
CA ASP A 328 4.67 -23.22 10.66
C ASP A 328 5.54 -22.07 11.15
N ASP A 329 6.34 -21.50 10.25
CA ASP A 329 7.28 -20.43 10.58
C ASP A 329 6.55 -19.12 10.92
N THR A 330 5.37 -18.88 10.34
CA THR A 330 4.68 -17.59 10.43
C THR A 330 3.41 -17.58 11.27
N TYR A 331 2.79 -18.73 11.58
CA TYR A 331 1.52 -18.82 12.30
C TYR A 331 1.51 -18.02 13.61
N ASN A 332 2.57 -18.13 14.40
CA ASN A 332 2.66 -17.42 15.69
C ASN A 332 2.67 -15.89 15.53
N ILE A 333 3.21 -15.37 14.43
CA ILE A 333 3.18 -13.93 14.14
C ILE A 333 1.78 -13.53 13.69
N ILE A 334 1.19 -14.30 12.77
CA ILE A 334 -0.17 -14.08 12.27
C ILE A 334 -1.20 -14.10 13.41
N ALA A 335 -1.10 -15.06 14.32
CA ALA A 335 -2.00 -15.14 15.48
C ALA A 335 -1.90 -13.89 16.36
N ARG A 336 -0.68 -13.41 16.64
CA ARG A 336 -0.47 -12.16 17.41
C ARG A 336 -1.02 -10.93 16.69
N LEU A 337 -0.83 -10.84 15.38
CA LEU A 337 -1.37 -9.73 14.58
C LEU A 337 -2.91 -9.76 14.56
N MET A 338 -3.52 -10.95 14.42
CA MET A 338 -4.97 -11.11 14.49
C MET A 338 -5.53 -10.74 15.87
N ASP A 339 -4.85 -11.15 16.94
CA ASP A 339 -5.17 -10.73 18.30
C ASP A 339 -5.10 -9.21 18.44
N HIS A 340 -4.01 -8.59 17.99
CA HIS A 340 -3.82 -7.14 18.00
C HIS A 340 -4.95 -6.40 17.26
N SER A 341 -5.36 -6.88 16.08
CA SER A 341 -6.48 -6.30 15.31
C SER A 341 -7.86 -6.47 15.95
N THR A 342 -8.01 -7.38 16.92
CA THR A 342 -9.30 -7.71 17.55
C THR A 342 -9.31 -7.57 19.06
N ASP A 343 -8.39 -6.76 19.58
CA ASP A 343 -8.30 -6.40 20.99
C ASP A 343 -8.23 -4.88 21.16
N SER A 344 -8.22 -4.44 22.41
CA SER A 344 -7.99 -3.04 22.77
C SER A 344 -6.62 -2.58 22.24
N PRO A 345 -6.52 -1.37 21.63
CA PRO A 345 -7.53 -0.32 21.59
C PRO A 345 -8.51 -0.38 20.42
N TYR A 346 -8.30 -1.22 19.40
CA TYR A 346 -9.11 -1.20 18.17
C TYR A 346 -10.50 -1.77 18.38
N LEU A 347 -10.60 -2.89 19.10
CA LEU A 347 -11.87 -3.54 19.39
C LEU A 347 -12.03 -3.68 20.89
N SER A 348 -13.04 -3.02 21.45
CA SER A 348 -13.44 -3.31 22.82
C SER A 348 -14.95 -3.36 22.94
N PHE A 349 -15.38 -4.29 23.79
CA PHE A 349 -16.78 -4.52 24.15
C PHE A 349 -17.14 -3.85 25.47
N HIS A 350 -16.22 -3.08 26.07
CA HIS A 350 -16.46 -2.34 27.30
C HIS A 350 -17.31 -1.10 27.01
N THR A 351 -18.39 -0.93 27.78
CA THR A 351 -19.35 0.17 27.59
C THR A 351 -19.41 1.14 28.78
N THR A 352 -18.67 0.88 29.86
CA THR A 352 -18.88 1.53 31.17
C THR A 352 -18.34 2.97 31.27
N CYS A 353 -17.18 3.27 30.65
CA CYS A 353 -16.53 4.58 30.77
C CYS A 353 -16.56 5.41 29.47
N ARG A 354 -16.72 4.75 28.33
CA ARG A 354 -16.90 5.36 27.00
C ARG A 354 -17.75 4.41 26.18
N PRO A 355 -18.89 4.83 25.59
CA PRO A 355 -19.67 3.98 24.70
C PRO A 355 -18.79 3.59 23.51
N GLN A 356 -18.37 2.33 23.47
CA GLN A 356 -17.70 1.78 22.30
C GLN A 356 -18.70 0.93 21.51
N PRO A 357 -18.75 1.08 20.17
CA PRO A 357 -19.74 0.41 19.35
C PRO A 357 -19.44 -1.09 19.19
N GLY A 358 -18.39 -1.63 19.83
CA GLY A 358 -18.04 -3.04 19.74
C GLY A 358 -17.71 -3.50 18.30
N VAL A 359 -17.24 -2.57 17.48
CA VAL A 359 -16.70 -2.77 16.14
C VAL A 359 -15.27 -2.21 16.09
N VAL A 360 -14.49 -2.61 15.10
CA VAL A 360 -13.06 -2.29 15.02
C VAL A 360 -12.86 -0.84 14.63
N CYS A 361 -12.11 -0.09 15.43
CA CYS A 361 -11.69 1.28 15.14
C CYS A 361 -10.45 1.26 14.24
N ASN A 362 -10.50 1.96 13.13
CA ASN A 362 -9.35 2.27 12.30
C ASN A 362 -8.88 3.70 12.61
N ILE A 363 -7.64 3.84 13.05
CA ILE A 363 -7.10 5.14 13.49
C ILE A 363 -6.43 5.92 12.35
N MET A 364 -6.15 5.26 11.23
CA MET A 364 -5.53 5.83 10.04
C MET A 364 -6.19 5.32 8.76
N PHE A 365 -7.52 5.39 8.67
CA PHE A 365 -8.22 4.93 7.48
C PHE A 365 -8.04 5.89 6.31
N GLU A 366 -7.42 5.44 5.23
CA GLU A 366 -7.29 6.21 3.99
C GLU A 366 -8.59 6.16 3.16
N HIS A 367 -9.24 7.32 3.00
CA HIS A 367 -10.42 7.46 2.14
C HIS A 367 -10.16 8.43 0.99
N SER A 368 -10.69 8.10 -0.19
CA SER A 368 -10.59 8.92 -1.40
C SER A 368 -11.35 10.26 -1.38
N ARG A 369 -12.12 10.54 -0.32
CA ARG A 369 -13.13 11.62 -0.34
C ARG A 369 -12.48 12.97 -0.19
N ASP A 370 -11.44 13.00 0.63
CA ASP A 370 -10.80 14.22 1.05
C ASP A 370 -9.28 14.07 1.18
N GLY A 371 -8.70 12.93 0.81
CA GLY A 371 -7.25 12.72 0.84
C GLY A 371 -6.64 12.82 2.25
N SER A 372 -7.45 12.59 3.28
CA SER A 372 -7.05 12.60 4.68
C SER A 372 -7.14 11.20 5.28
N PHE A 373 -6.37 10.95 6.34
CA PHE A 373 -6.59 9.80 7.20
C PHE A 373 -7.75 10.05 8.16
N TRP A 374 -8.65 9.08 8.26
CA TRP A 374 -9.80 9.11 9.14
C TRP A 374 -9.55 8.24 10.37
N HIS A 375 -9.83 8.79 11.55
CA HIS A 375 -10.04 7.99 12.74
C HIS A 375 -11.52 7.63 12.81
N THR A 376 -11.87 6.38 12.54
CA THR A 376 -13.25 5.98 12.27
C THR A 376 -13.53 4.50 12.56
N TYR A 377 -14.80 4.12 12.67
CA TYR A 377 -15.22 2.73 12.57
C TYR A 377 -15.84 2.51 11.18
N ASP A 378 -15.03 2.18 10.18
CA ASP A 378 -15.47 2.04 8.79
C ASP A 378 -15.86 0.59 8.45
N PHE A 379 -16.74 0.46 7.46
CA PHE A 379 -17.31 -0.83 7.04
C PHE A 379 -16.31 -1.72 6.30
N LEU A 380 -15.26 -1.14 5.70
CA LEU A 380 -14.21 -1.89 5.02
C LEU A 380 -13.35 -2.65 6.03
N THR A 381 -12.87 -1.98 7.06
CA THR A 381 -12.13 -2.58 8.17
C THR A 381 -12.93 -3.75 8.75
N GLN A 382 -14.23 -3.56 9.00
CA GLN A 382 -15.08 -4.63 9.53
C GLN A 382 -15.11 -5.85 8.62
N SER A 383 -15.29 -5.63 7.32
CA SER A 383 -15.38 -6.70 6.31
C SER A 383 -14.09 -7.53 6.24
N PHE A 384 -12.94 -6.86 6.20
CA PHE A 384 -11.65 -7.55 6.11
C PHE A 384 -11.23 -8.23 7.43
N VAL A 385 -11.50 -7.61 8.59
CA VAL A 385 -11.22 -8.24 9.89
C VAL A 385 -12.09 -9.48 10.10
N ALA A 386 -13.40 -9.38 9.80
CA ALA A 386 -14.30 -10.52 9.90
C ALA A 386 -13.89 -11.66 8.95
N SER A 387 -13.51 -11.33 7.71
CA SER A 387 -13.00 -12.33 6.76
C SER A 387 -11.68 -12.95 7.22
N ALA A 388 -10.75 -12.18 7.78
CA ALA A 388 -9.51 -12.71 8.34
C ALA A 388 -9.80 -13.73 9.46
N LEU A 389 -10.71 -13.42 10.39
CA LEU A 389 -11.15 -14.35 11.43
C LEU A 389 -11.77 -15.62 10.82
N GLU A 390 -12.70 -15.48 9.84
CA GLU A 390 -13.34 -16.61 9.15
C GLU A 390 -12.32 -17.56 8.49
N ASN A 391 -11.19 -17.02 8.00
CA ASN A 391 -10.12 -17.80 7.38
C ASN A 391 -9.10 -18.38 8.38
N LEU A 392 -8.85 -17.70 9.51
CA LEU A 392 -7.85 -18.13 10.50
C LEU A 392 -8.38 -19.14 11.52
N ILE A 393 -9.67 -19.10 11.87
CA ILE A 393 -10.28 -20.04 12.83
C ILE A 393 -10.11 -21.50 12.39
N PRO A 394 -10.38 -21.90 11.12
CA PRO A 394 -10.15 -23.28 10.67
C PRO A 394 -8.68 -23.72 10.76
N ILE A 395 -7.74 -22.80 10.60
CA ILE A 395 -6.30 -23.07 10.70
C ILE A 395 -5.92 -23.31 12.16
N ALA A 396 -6.37 -22.46 13.09
CA ALA A 396 -6.18 -22.67 14.52
C ALA A 396 -6.75 -24.02 14.97
N GLN A 397 -7.94 -24.39 14.48
CA GLN A 397 -8.55 -25.69 14.74
C GLN A 397 -7.69 -26.85 14.23
N ARG A 398 -7.20 -26.76 12.98
CA ARG A 398 -6.32 -27.77 12.39
C ARG A 398 -5.01 -27.95 13.18
N ARG A 399 -4.48 -26.86 13.73
CA ARG A 399 -3.24 -26.85 14.54
C ARG A 399 -3.46 -27.26 16.01
N GLY A 400 -4.70 -27.51 16.43
CA GLY A 400 -5.03 -27.83 17.83
C GLY A 400 -4.93 -26.64 18.78
N ASP A 401 -4.92 -25.41 18.28
CA ASP A 401 -4.85 -24.18 19.05
C ASP A 401 -6.24 -23.76 19.56
N LEU A 402 -6.76 -24.54 20.52
CA LEU A 402 -8.11 -24.35 21.06
C LEU A 402 -8.30 -22.97 21.73
N LYS A 403 -7.22 -22.33 22.18
CA LYS A 403 -7.26 -20.98 22.76
C LYS A 403 -7.71 -19.98 21.69
N HIS A 404 -7.02 -19.94 20.55
CA HIS A 404 -7.37 -18.99 19.49
C HIS A 404 -8.69 -19.37 18.80
N VAL A 405 -9.02 -20.67 18.67
CA VAL A 405 -10.35 -21.09 18.17
C VAL A 405 -11.47 -20.45 19.00
N ASN A 406 -11.43 -20.58 20.32
CA ASN A 406 -12.46 -20.06 21.22
C ASN A 406 -12.48 -18.52 21.21
N LEU A 407 -11.31 -17.89 21.32
CA LEU A 407 -11.18 -16.43 21.37
C LEU A 407 -11.67 -15.78 20.07
N TRP A 408 -11.16 -16.22 18.92
CA TRP A 408 -11.49 -15.66 17.62
C TRP A 408 -12.94 -15.93 17.22
N SER A 409 -13.47 -17.12 17.54
CA SER A 409 -14.88 -17.43 17.28
C SER A 409 -15.81 -16.55 18.12
N SER A 410 -15.48 -16.32 19.40
CA SER A 410 -16.23 -15.39 20.25
C SER A 410 -16.18 -13.97 19.68
N ARG A 411 -14.98 -13.49 19.32
CA ARG A 411 -14.78 -12.14 18.76
C ARG A 411 -15.53 -11.95 17.44
N LEU A 412 -15.45 -12.91 16.52
CA LEU A 412 -16.17 -12.88 15.24
C LEU A 412 -17.68 -12.78 15.45
N ASN A 413 -18.24 -13.63 16.33
CA ASN A 413 -19.67 -13.63 16.62
C ASN A 413 -20.13 -12.30 17.23
N THR A 414 -19.39 -11.77 18.21
CA THR A 414 -19.70 -10.48 18.83
C THR A 414 -19.56 -9.32 17.86
N LEU A 415 -18.50 -9.33 17.03
CA LEU A 415 -18.27 -8.33 15.99
C LEU A 415 -19.43 -8.32 14.99
N ASN A 416 -19.82 -9.47 14.45
CA ASN A 416 -20.95 -9.59 13.51
C ASN A 416 -22.27 -9.08 14.10
N ALA A 417 -22.53 -9.38 15.38
CA ALA A 417 -23.71 -8.88 16.08
C ALA A 417 -23.68 -7.35 16.22
N ASN A 418 -22.53 -6.78 16.59
CA ASN A 418 -22.37 -5.33 16.77
C ASN A 418 -22.40 -4.57 15.44
N ILE A 419 -21.89 -5.12 14.34
CA ILE A 419 -22.02 -4.52 13.01
C ILE A 419 -23.50 -4.37 12.65
N ASN A 420 -24.30 -5.43 12.79
CA ASN A 420 -25.73 -5.38 12.49
C ASN A 420 -26.53 -4.47 13.43
N LYS A 421 -26.05 -4.28 14.66
CA LYS A 421 -26.68 -3.41 15.64
C LYS A 421 -26.34 -1.93 15.43
N ASN A 422 -25.07 -1.62 15.22
CA ASN A 422 -24.53 -0.26 15.33
C ASN A 422 -24.17 0.36 13.97
N MET A 423 -23.92 -0.44 12.94
CA MET A 423 -23.55 0.06 11.60
C MET A 423 -24.71 -0.02 10.59
N VAL A 424 -25.95 0.04 11.06
CA VAL A 424 -27.15 0.00 10.23
C VAL A 424 -28.02 1.22 10.54
N ARG A 425 -28.58 1.84 9.49
CA ARG A 425 -29.56 2.93 9.61
C ARG A 425 -30.80 2.67 8.76
N ASP A 426 -31.88 3.38 9.10
CA ASP A 426 -33.03 3.52 8.20
C ASP A 426 -32.72 4.56 7.12
N PHE A 427 -33.05 4.24 5.88
CA PHE A 427 -32.99 5.13 4.73
C PHE A 427 -34.19 4.83 3.84
N GLU A 428 -35.09 5.81 3.68
CA GLU A 428 -36.31 5.69 2.88
C GLU A 428 -37.15 4.42 3.20
N GLY A 429 -37.27 4.08 4.49
CA GLY A 429 -38.05 2.92 4.94
C GLY A 429 -37.35 1.56 4.79
N LYS A 430 -36.08 1.53 4.37
CA LYS A 430 -35.25 0.31 4.30
C LYS A 430 -34.06 0.41 5.24
N LYS A 431 -33.60 -0.74 5.74
CA LYS A 431 -32.33 -0.84 6.46
C LYS A 431 -31.18 -0.90 5.45
N ILE A 432 -30.18 -0.06 5.66
CA ILE A 432 -28.90 -0.04 4.91
C ILE A 432 -27.72 0.02 5.87
N TYR A 433 -26.55 -0.43 5.43
CA TYR A 433 -25.30 -0.26 6.17
C TYR A 433 -24.83 1.19 6.09
N LEU A 434 -24.21 1.64 7.18
CA LEU A 434 -23.42 2.87 7.22
C LEU A 434 -22.09 2.62 6.52
N GLU A 435 -21.56 3.67 5.88
CA GLU A 435 -20.17 3.68 5.40
C GLU A 435 -19.20 3.63 6.59
N MET A 436 -19.45 4.45 7.61
CA MET A 436 -18.64 4.50 8.81
C MET A 436 -19.38 5.14 10.01
N LEU A 437 -18.86 4.92 11.22
CA LEU A 437 -19.21 5.68 12.43
C LEU A 437 -18.01 6.55 12.85
N LEU A 438 -18.25 7.82 13.16
CA LEU A 438 -17.24 8.76 13.61
C LEU A 438 -17.11 8.70 15.14
N PRO A 439 -15.94 8.36 15.70
CA PRO A 439 -15.69 8.40 17.13
C PRO A 439 -15.92 9.82 17.65
N THR A 440 -16.90 9.97 18.53
CA THR A 440 -17.00 11.17 19.37
C THR A 440 -16.34 10.86 20.72
N GLY A 441 -16.10 11.87 21.55
CA GLY A 441 -15.77 11.63 22.97
C GLY A 441 -16.88 10.91 23.74
N ARG A 442 -18.01 10.60 23.09
CA ARG A 442 -19.24 9.99 23.62
C ARG A 442 -19.71 8.90 22.63
N GLU A 443 -21.00 8.85 22.33
CA GLU A 443 -21.57 7.92 21.37
C GLU A 443 -21.13 8.24 19.93
N PRO A 444 -20.62 7.24 19.17
CA PRO A 444 -20.19 7.48 17.79
C PRO A 444 -21.32 8.02 16.91
N GLU A 445 -20.98 8.94 16.02
CA GLU A 445 -21.94 9.56 15.11
C GLU A 445 -21.98 8.84 13.76
N PRO A 446 -23.16 8.54 13.20
CA PRO A 446 -23.25 7.92 11.88
C PRO A 446 -22.81 8.87 10.78
N PHE A 447 -21.88 8.42 9.92
CA PHE A 447 -21.55 9.17 8.72
C PHE A 447 -22.66 9.02 7.69
N PRO A 448 -23.16 10.12 7.09
CA PRO A 448 -24.39 10.07 6.31
C PRO A 448 -24.18 9.62 4.86
N GLY A 449 -22.94 9.52 4.38
CA GLY A 449 -22.61 9.14 3.00
C GLY A 449 -22.72 7.66 2.68
N LEU A 450 -22.50 7.35 1.40
CA LEU A 450 -22.25 6.01 0.87
C LEU A 450 -21.07 6.08 -0.10
N SER A 451 -20.27 5.03 -0.17
CA SER A 451 -19.11 4.97 -1.07
C SER A 451 -18.72 3.54 -1.43
N TRP A 452 -17.66 3.41 -2.22
CA TRP A 452 -16.99 2.14 -2.53
C TRP A 452 -16.63 1.31 -1.29
N VAL A 453 -16.47 1.93 -0.12
CA VAL A 453 -16.26 1.26 1.16
C VAL A 453 -17.39 0.28 1.47
N ASN A 454 -18.63 0.61 1.10
CA ASN A 454 -19.77 -0.27 1.32
C ASN A 454 -19.69 -1.57 0.49
N LEU A 455 -18.90 -1.62 -0.59
CA LEU A 455 -18.69 -2.83 -1.39
C LEU A 455 -17.70 -3.83 -0.76
N ALA A 456 -16.99 -3.46 0.32
CA ALA A 456 -15.92 -4.25 0.93
C ALA A 456 -16.28 -5.73 1.30
N PRO A 457 -17.53 -6.12 1.57
CA PRO A 457 -17.87 -7.55 1.72
C PRO A 457 -17.54 -8.40 0.47
N ILE A 458 -17.52 -7.81 -0.72
CA ILE A 458 -17.23 -8.49 -1.99
C ILE A 458 -15.76 -8.90 -2.13
N PRO A 459 -14.77 -7.98 -2.08
CA PRO A 459 -13.35 -8.31 -2.15
C PRO A 459 -12.83 -9.02 -0.90
N SER A 460 -13.51 -8.93 0.24
CA SER A 460 -13.13 -9.70 1.43
C SER A 460 -13.71 -11.12 1.41
N SER A 461 -14.77 -11.39 0.64
CA SER A 461 -15.58 -12.61 0.77
C SER A 461 -16.17 -12.81 2.17
N TRP A 462 -16.50 -11.73 2.89
CA TRP A 462 -17.11 -11.84 4.21
C TRP A 462 -18.47 -12.55 4.12
N LYS A 463 -18.58 -13.73 4.73
CA LYS A 463 -19.73 -14.63 4.56
C LYS A 463 -20.93 -14.22 5.42
N SER A 464 -20.68 -13.57 6.55
CA SER A 464 -21.70 -13.28 7.56
C SER A 464 -22.44 -11.94 7.36
N VAL A 465 -22.18 -11.23 6.25
CA VAL A 465 -22.89 -10.00 5.90
C VAL A 465 -24.39 -10.27 5.69
N ASN A 466 -25.27 -9.47 6.32
CA ASN A 466 -26.70 -9.56 6.04
C ASN A 466 -27.00 -9.18 4.58
N SER A 467 -27.40 -10.16 3.78
CA SER A 467 -27.59 -10.02 2.33
C SER A 467 -28.69 -9.03 1.95
N THR A 468 -29.78 -8.96 2.71
CA THR A 468 -30.89 -8.05 2.47
C THR A 468 -30.47 -6.59 2.70
N ILE A 469 -29.82 -6.32 3.84
CA ILE A 469 -29.32 -4.97 4.16
C ILE A 469 -28.23 -4.57 3.16
N PHE A 470 -27.34 -5.50 2.82
CA PHE A 470 -26.28 -5.26 1.84
C PHE A 470 -26.84 -4.90 0.47
N ARG A 471 -27.81 -5.69 -0.04
CA ARG A 471 -28.50 -5.37 -1.30
C ARG A 471 -29.17 -4.00 -1.25
N ASN A 472 -29.93 -3.69 -0.20
CA ASN A 472 -30.55 -2.37 -0.04
C ASN A 472 -29.51 -1.24 -0.08
N THR A 473 -28.33 -1.46 0.51
CA THR A 473 -27.23 -0.49 0.55
C THR A 473 -26.69 -0.22 -0.85
N ILE A 474 -26.39 -1.28 -1.60
CA ILE A 474 -25.82 -1.15 -2.95
C ILE A 474 -26.85 -0.62 -3.95
N ASP A 475 -28.10 -1.09 -3.89
CA ASP A 475 -29.19 -0.56 -4.71
C ASP A 475 -29.40 0.95 -4.46
N THR A 476 -29.28 1.39 -3.20
CA THR A 476 -29.34 2.80 -2.83
C THR A 476 -28.18 3.57 -3.43
N TRP A 477 -26.94 3.09 -3.23
CA TRP A 477 -25.73 3.71 -3.78
C TRP A 477 -25.78 3.84 -5.31
N HIS A 478 -26.16 2.78 -6.03
CA HIS A 478 -26.35 2.78 -7.49
C HIS A 478 -27.40 3.79 -8.00
N ARG A 479 -28.39 4.12 -7.17
CA ARG A 479 -29.43 5.10 -7.48
C ARG A 479 -28.96 6.52 -7.21
N VAL A 480 -28.38 6.77 -6.03
CA VAL A 480 -28.06 8.11 -5.55
C VAL A 480 -26.73 8.64 -6.09
N ALA A 481 -25.78 7.74 -6.38
CA ALA A 481 -24.43 8.07 -6.83
C ALA A 481 -24.26 7.92 -8.36
N GLN A 482 -25.33 7.90 -9.14
CA GLN A 482 -25.23 7.74 -10.60
C GLN A 482 -24.65 8.98 -11.27
N ILE A 483 -23.58 8.80 -12.06
CA ILE A 483 -22.98 9.88 -12.84
C ILE A 483 -23.83 10.15 -14.09
N LYS A 484 -24.17 11.43 -14.31
CA LYS A 484 -24.89 11.89 -15.50
C LYS A 484 -23.89 12.25 -16.60
N TRP A 485 -23.81 11.44 -17.64
CA TRP A 485 -22.98 11.67 -18.83
C TRP A 485 -23.58 10.95 -20.06
N ASP A 486 -23.06 11.23 -21.25
CA ASP A 486 -23.52 10.65 -22.52
C ASP A 486 -22.83 9.30 -22.84
N GLY A 487 -23.19 8.26 -22.09
CA GLY A 487 -22.65 6.92 -22.25
C GLY A 487 -23.23 5.87 -21.30
N PRO A 488 -22.58 4.70 -21.19
CA PRO A 488 -23.05 3.62 -20.32
C PRO A 488 -23.28 4.06 -18.87
N ARG A 489 -24.27 3.43 -18.21
CA ARG A 489 -24.62 3.76 -16.83
C ARG A 489 -23.49 3.33 -15.89
N VAL A 490 -22.97 4.30 -15.12
CA VAL A 490 -21.92 4.08 -14.13
C VAL A 490 -22.21 4.82 -12.83
N THR A 491 -21.61 4.32 -11.75
CA THR A 491 -21.80 4.81 -10.38
C THR A 491 -20.53 5.51 -9.93
N SER A 492 -20.66 6.72 -9.37
CA SER A 492 -19.58 7.42 -8.69
C SER A 492 -19.09 6.61 -7.50
N SER A 493 -17.79 6.72 -7.20
CA SER A 493 -17.18 6.09 -6.03
C SER A 493 -17.74 6.60 -4.71
N GLU A 494 -18.35 7.79 -4.69
CA GLU A 494 -18.73 8.46 -3.45
C GLU A 494 -19.97 9.32 -3.61
N TRP A 495 -20.81 9.33 -2.58
CA TRP A 495 -21.99 10.17 -2.49
C TRP A 495 -22.24 10.66 -1.07
N LEU A 496 -22.81 11.86 -0.97
CA LEU A 496 -23.31 12.50 0.24
C LEU A 496 -24.77 12.96 0.02
N PRO A 497 -25.62 12.88 1.05
CA PRO A 497 -26.97 13.39 0.97
C PRO A 497 -27.04 14.91 0.82
N GLU A 498 -28.21 15.40 0.44
CA GLU A 498 -28.48 16.83 0.33
C GLU A 498 -28.14 17.58 1.63
N GLY A 499 -27.55 18.77 1.50
CA GLY A 499 -27.03 19.56 2.61
C GLY A 499 -25.60 19.21 3.06
N TYR A 500 -25.04 18.08 2.64
CA TYR A 500 -23.66 17.69 2.94
C TYR A 500 -22.74 17.95 1.76
N LYS A 501 -21.48 18.26 2.04
CA LYS A 501 -20.44 18.50 1.03
C LYS A 501 -19.11 17.93 1.52
N ASP A 502 -18.30 17.44 0.59
CA ASP A 502 -16.90 17.11 0.85
C ASP A 502 -16.06 18.40 1.02
N ARG A 503 -14.74 18.24 1.30
CA ARG A 503 -13.81 19.37 1.44
C ARG A 503 -13.69 20.24 0.18
N PHE A 504 -14.12 19.73 -0.97
CA PHE A 504 -14.11 20.43 -2.25
C PHE A 504 -15.47 21.06 -2.58
N GLY A 505 -16.43 21.00 -1.64
CA GLY A 505 -17.77 21.58 -1.81
C GLY A 505 -18.73 20.72 -2.63
N ARG A 506 -18.43 19.43 -2.85
CA ARG A 506 -19.19 18.52 -3.72
C ARG A 506 -20.06 17.55 -2.91
N GLN A 507 -21.27 17.28 -3.40
CA GLN A 507 -22.14 16.21 -2.85
C GLN A 507 -21.76 14.83 -3.38
N MET A 508 -21.24 14.77 -4.60
CA MET A 508 -20.86 13.53 -5.27
C MET A 508 -19.59 13.83 -6.04
N SER A 509 -18.58 12.96 -5.95
CA SER A 509 -17.42 13.07 -6.83
C SER A 509 -17.84 12.64 -8.23
N ASN A 510 -17.45 13.36 -9.28
CA ASN A 510 -17.57 12.84 -10.65
C ASN A 510 -16.40 11.88 -10.93
N GLN A 511 -16.10 10.98 -10.00
CA GLN A 511 -14.94 10.10 -10.05
C GLN A 511 -15.36 8.64 -9.89
N ILE A 512 -14.73 7.77 -10.67
CA ILE A 512 -14.82 6.32 -10.53
C ILE A 512 -13.41 5.77 -10.30
N ILE A 513 -13.15 5.28 -9.11
CA ILE A 513 -11.89 4.64 -8.72
C ILE A 513 -11.92 3.17 -9.16
N GLY A 514 -10.78 2.66 -9.60
CA GLY A 514 -10.65 1.35 -10.23
C GLY A 514 -11.16 0.19 -9.37
N LYS A 515 -10.73 0.12 -8.11
CA LYS A 515 -11.19 -0.92 -7.16
C LYS A 515 -12.70 -0.91 -6.98
N ALA A 516 -13.31 0.28 -6.89
CA ALA A 516 -14.75 0.43 -6.72
C ALA A 516 -15.51 -0.18 -7.91
N LEU A 517 -15.07 0.15 -9.13
CA LEU A 517 -15.68 -0.36 -10.35
C LEU A 517 -15.49 -1.88 -10.49
N GLY A 518 -14.29 -2.39 -10.19
CA GLY A 518 -14.00 -3.82 -10.13
C GLY A 518 -14.93 -4.57 -9.16
N TRP A 519 -15.02 -4.10 -7.92
CA TRP A 519 -15.84 -4.73 -6.90
C TRP A 519 -17.34 -4.67 -7.24
N ASP A 520 -17.81 -3.57 -7.83
CA ASP A 520 -19.21 -3.43 -8.26
C ASP A 520 -19.54 -4.40 -9.41
N MET A 521 -18.63 -4.63 -10.36
CA MET A 521 -18.85 -5.65 -11.40
C MET A 521 -19.03 -7.05 -10.80
N VAL A 522 -18.22 -7.41 -9.81
CA VAL A 522 -18.35 -8.72 -9.13
C VAL A 522 -19.64 -8.80 -8.31
N TYR A 523 -20.05 -7.70 -7.65
CA TYR A 523 -21.37 -7.62 -7.01
C TYR A 523 -22.49 -7.84 -8.03
N CYS A 524 -22.52 -7.06 -9.12
CA CYS A 524 -23.56 -7.11 -10.14
C CYS A 524 -23.66 -8.50 -10.78
N LEU A 525 -22.52 -9.15 -11.06
CA LEU A 525 -22.49 -10.54 -11.53
C LEU A 525 -23.19 -11.49 -10.55
N LYS A 526 -22.86 -11.41 -9.25
CA LYS A 526 -23.46 -12.26 -8.20
C LYS A 526 -24.94 -11.95 -7.96
N ALA A 527 -25.33 -10.68 -8.10
CA ALA A 527 -26.72 -10.22 -8.01
C ALA A 527 -27.54 -10.51 -9.27
N LYS A 528 -26.92 -11.09 -10.31
CA LYS A 528 -27.51 -11.35 -11.64
C LYS A 528 -27.94 -10.08 -12.39
N GLU A 529 -27.29 -8.95 -12.12
CA GLU A 529 -27.50 -7.66 -12.78
C GLU A 529 -26.58 -7.53 -13.99
N TYR A 530 -26.73 -8.47 -14.93
CA TYR A 530 -25.82 -8.62 -16.07
C TYR A 530 -25.74 -7.39 -16.97
N ASP A 531 -26.84 -6.65 -17.13
CA ASP A 531 -26.84 -5.40 -17.91
C ASP A 531 -25.94 -4.33 -17.29
N ARG A 532 -25.83 -4.27 -15.95
CA ARG A 532 -24.89 -3.35 -15.28
C ARG A 532 -23.45 -3.79 -15.52
N VAL A 533 -23.17 -5.09 -15.50
CA VAL A 533 -21.84 -5.63 -15.87
C VAL A 533 -21.48 -5.22 -17.31
N CYS A 534 -22.39 -5.41 -18.26
CA CYS A 534 -22.20 -4.98 -19.65
C CYS A 534 -21.96 -3.46 -19.75
N ASN A 535 -22.75 -2.63 -19.06
CA ASN A 535 -22.53 -1.17 -19.02
C ASN A 535 -21.14 -0.80 -18.51
N MET A 536 -20.64 -1.47 -17.47
CA MET A 536 -19.32 -1.21 -16.92
C MET A 536 -18.20 -1.64 -17.87
N LEU A 537 -18.34 -2.78 -18.54
CA LEU A 537 -17.40 -3.23 -19.59
C LEU A 537 -17.38 -2.24 -20.78
N ASP A 538 -18.56 -1.85 -21.27
CA ASP A 538 -18.73 -0.89 -22.37
C ASP A 538 -18.16 0.50 -21.98
N PHE A 539 -18.29 0.90 -20.71
CA PHE A 539 -17.67 2.11 -20.19
C PHE A 539 -16.14 2.05 -20.28
N ILE A 540 -15.53 0.96 -19.82
CA ILE A 540 -14.07 0.79 -19.85
C ILE A 540 -13.59 0.82 -21.30
N GLU A 541 -14.25 0.11 -22.22
CA GLU A 541 -13.90 0.11 -23.64
C GLU A 541 -14.03 1.49 -24.28
N LYS A 542 -15.07 2.25 -23.92
CA LYS A 542 -15.28 3.61 -24.44
C LYS A 542 -14.29 4.64 -23.89
N VAL A 543 -13.85 4.49 -22.64
CA VAL A 543 -13.16 5.57 -21.91
C VAL A 543 -11.67 5.29 -21.69
N ASN A 544 -11.28 4.03 -21.49
CA ASN A 544 -9.89 3.71 -21.15
C ASN A 544 -8.99 3.77 -22.39
N SER A 545 -8.24 4.87 -22.51
CA SER A 545 -7.36 5.15 -23.65
C SER A 545 -5.92 4.65 -23.49
N THR A 546 -5.62 3.91 -22.43
CA THR A 546 -4.25 3.41 -22.16
C THR A 546 -4.16 1.89 -22.24
N LYS A 547 -2.93 1.36 -22.21
CA LYS A 547 -2.67 -0.09 -22.23
C LYS A 547 -2.90 -0.78 -20.89
N LEU A 548 -3.03 -0.01 -19.81
CA LEU A 548 -3.18 -0.52 -18.44
C LEU A 548 -4.47 0.00 -17.83
N TYR A 549 -5.00 -0.69 -16.83
CA TYR A 549 -6.11 -0.14 -16.06
C TYR A 549 -5.70 1.13 -15.32
N ALA A 550 -6.59 2.13 -15.33
CA ALA A 550 -6.41 3.39 -14.61
C ALA A 550 -6.70 3.26 -13.11
N GLU A 551 -6.04 4.10 -12.30
CA GLU A 551 -6.36 4.32 -10.90
C GLU A 551 -7.78 4.85 -10.75
N ALA A 552 -8.11 5.89 -11.52
CA ALA A 552 -9.42 6.50 -11.50
C ALA A 552 -9.79 7.13 -12.85
N PHE A 553 -11.08 7.31 -13.06
CA PHE A 553 -11.69 8.03 -14.17
C PHE A 553 -12.44 9.23 -13.59
N ASN A 554 -12.04 10.43 -13.98
CA ASN A 554 -12.62 11.69 -13.53
C ASN A 554 -13.42 12.33 -14.67
N TYR A 555 -14.73 12.54 -14.48
CA TYR A 555 -15.60 13.17 -15.46
C TYR A 555 -15.71 14.68 -15.22
N ASP A 556 -15.27 15.46 -16.20
CA ASP A 556 -15.51 16.90 -16.23
C ASP A 556 -16.84 17.17 -16.96
N SER A 557 -17.85 17.65 -16.21
CA SER A 557 -19.16 17.95 -16.75
C SER A 557 -19.18 19.14 -17.72
N ASN A 558 -18.19 20.04 -17.62
CA ASN A 558 -18.12 21.22 -18.49
C ASN A 558 -17.59 20.84 -19.88
N SER A 559 -16.46 20.15 -19.93
CA SER A 559 -15.89 19.66 -21.20
C SER A 559 -16.56 18.39 -21.72
N LYS A 560 -17.31 17.68 -20.87
CA LYS A 560 -17.90 16.36 -21.12
C LYS A 560 -16.86 15.28 -21.43
N ILE A 561 -15.66 15.41 -20.89
CA ILE A 561 -14.53 14.50 -21.13
C ILE A 561 -14.20 13.73 -19.85
N TRP A 562 -13.78 12.48 -20.02
CA TRP A 562 -13.18 11.67 -18.98
C TRP A 562 -11.66 11.81 -18.98
N VAL A 563 -11.09 12.00 -17.79
CA VAL A 563 -9.65 12.09 -17.56
C VAL A 563 -9.21 10.90 -16.73
N LEU A 564 -8.23 10.15 -17.24
CA LEU A 564 -7.63 9.01 -16.56
C LEU A 564 -6.57 9.48 -15.56
N GLN A 565 -6.51 8.80 -14.43
CA GLN A 565 -5.49 9.00 -13.39
C GLN A 565 -4.63 7.75 -13.25
N ASP A 566 -3.31 7.95 -13.12
CA ASP A 566 -2.26 6.95 -12.84
C ASP A 566 -2.49 5.53 -13.41
N PRO A 567 -2.49 5.35 -14.76
CA PRO A 567 -2.58 4.02 -15.35
C PRO A 567 -1.46 3.07 -14.91
N GLY A 568 -1.84 1.88 -14.46
CA GLY A 568 -0.94 0.88 -13.91
C GLY A 568 -0.64 1.01 -12.41
N ASN A 569 -1.33 1.91 -11.71
CA ASN A 569 -1.33 1.99 -10.24
C ASN A 569 -1.51 0.60 -9.60
N GLY A 570 -0.63 0.22 -8.67
CA GLY A 570 -0.61 -1.10 -8.04
C GLY A 570 -1.96 -1.48 -7.43
N GLU A 571 -2.39 -0.76 -6.39
CA GLU A 571 -3.62 -1.04 -5.64
C GLU A 571 -4.84 -1.16 -6.55
N GLN A 572 -5.05 -0.19 -7.44
CA GLN A 572 -6.25 -0.21 -8.28
C GLN A 572 -6.19 -1.31 -9.34
N SER A 573 -5.01 -1.51 -9.94
CA SER A 573 -4.82 -2.52 -11.00
C SER A 573 -4.99 -3.94 -10.48
N VAL A 574 -4.55 -4.26 -9.26
CA VAL A 574 -4.73 -5.61 -8.69
C VAL A 574 -6.21 -5.94 -8.53
N TRP A 575 -7.04 -4.97 -8.09
CA TRP A 575 -8.48 -5.16 -7.93
C TRP A 575 -9.20 -5.23 -9.28
N TRP A 576 -8.75 -4.47 -10.28
CA TRP A 576 -9.21 -4.61 -11.66
C TRP A 576 -8.98 -6.01 -12.21
N CYS A 577 -7.73 -6.47 -12.18
CA CYS A 577 -7.34 -7.79 -12.65
C CYS A 577 -8.10 -8.89 -11.90
N TRP A 578 -8.22 -8.79 -10.57
CA TRP A 578 -8.99 -9.74 -9.76
C TRP A 578 -10.44 -9.84 -10.24
N SER A 579 -11.10 -8.69 -10.41
CA SER A 579 -12.50 -8.63 -10.83
C SER A 579 -12.71 -9.23 -12.21
N MET A 580 -11.83 -8.92 -13.17
CA MET A 580 -11.87 -9.48 -14.52
C MET A 580 -11.63 -10.99 -14.53
N VAL A 581 -10.68 -11.49 -13.74
CA VAL A 581 -10.44 -12.94 -13.57
C VAL A 581 -11.70 -13.63 -13.04
N VAL A 582 -12.34 -13.07 -12.01
CA VAL A 582 -13.58 -13.61 -11.44
C VAL A 582 -14.71 -13.65 -12.47
N LEU A 583 -14.92 -12.55 -13.21
CA LEU A 583 -15.93 -12.47 -14.27
C LEU A 583 -15.69 -13.52 -15.36
N ARG A 584 -14.44 -13.64 -15.84
CA ARG A 584 -14.05 -14.61 -16.88
C ARG A 584 -14.34 -16.04 -16.45
N LYS A 585 -13.94 -16.42 -15.22
CA LYS A 585 -14.23 -17.75 -14.67
C LYS A 585 -15.74 -18.02 -14.61
N ALA A 586 -16.53 -17.03 -14.19
CA ALA A 586 -17.98 -17.17 -14.07
C ALA A 586 -18.70 -17.40 -15.41
N VAL A 587 -18.14 -16.92 -16.53
CA VAL A 587 -18.68 -17.15 -17.87
C VAL A 587 -17.98 -18.29 -18.63
N GLY A 588 -17.16 -19.10 -17.93
CA GLY A 588 -16.48 -20.26 -18.51
C GLY A 588 -15.32 -19.93 -19.45
N LEU A 589 -14.67 -18.77 -19.26
CA LEU A 589 -13.40 -18.42 -19.91
C LEU A 589 -12.22 -18.76 -18.97
N PRO A 590 -11.01 -18.99 -19.51
CA PRO A 590 -9.81 -19.10 -18.70
C PRO A 590 -9.59 -17.83 -17.85
N PRO A 591 -9.07 -17.95 -16.61
CA PRO A 591 -8.79 -16.83 -15.70
C PRO A 591 -8.03 -15.70 -16.40
N LEU A 592 -6.96 -16.05 -17.13
CA LEU A 592 -6.15 -15.15 -17.92
C LEU A 592 -6.27 -15.48 -19.42
N PRO A 593 -6.12 -14.49 -20.32
CA PRO A 593 -6.04 -14.74 -21.77
C PRO A 593 -4.87 -15.66 -22.14
N ALA A 594 -5.01 -16.47 -23.20
CA ALA A 594 -4.12 -17.59 -23.56
C ALA A 594 -2.63 -17.24 -23.84
N SER A 595 -2.25 -15.96 -23.84
CA SER A 595 -0.87 -15.51 -24.05
C SER A 595 -0.25 -14.79 -22.84
N ALA A 596 -0.88 -14.88 -21.66
CA ALA A 596 -0.36 -14.29 -20.42
C ALA A 596 0.70 -15.15 -19.69
N PHE A 597 0.91 -16.41 -20.11
CA PHE A 597 1.76 -17.40 -19.43
C PHE A 597 3.18 -17.57 -20.02
N HIS A 598 3.72 -16.58 -20.72
CA HIS A 598 5.11 -16.66 -21.21
C HIS A 598 6.02 -15.69 -20.45
N GLY A 599 6.70 -16.25 -19.45
CA GLY A 599 7.70 -15.58 -18.62
C GLY A 599 8.20 -16.52 -17.54
N ASP A 600 8.80 -17.64 -17.95
CA ASP A 600 9.80 -18.38 -17.17
C ASP A 600 11.17 -18.14 -17.82
#